data_AF-A0A8T5WMJ9-F1
#
_entry.id   AF-A0A8T5WMJ9-F1
#
_cell.length_a   1.000
_cell.length_b   1.000
_cell.length_c   1.000
_cell.angle_alpha   90.00
_cell.angle_beta   90.00
_cell.angle_gamma   90.00
#
_symmetry.space_group_name_H-M   'P 1'
#
loop_
_entity.id
_entity.type
_entity.pdbx_description
1 polymer ?
#
loop_
_entity_poly.entity_id
_entity_poly.type
_entity_poly.pdbx_seq_one_letter_code
_entity_poly.pdbx_strand_id
1 'polypeptide(L)'
;MIMLINQKNQPDFTGVNDMEWWKILGIVIVVLILFLLGYLFFQENPQKYYRKARKTHRKGERAYASGNYEVANSHYVKADDYRKRARELE
;
A
#
# COMPACT_ATOMS: atom_id res chain seq x y z
N MET A 1 -49.60 38.40 -30.49
CA MET A 1 -48.94 39.30 -29.53
C MET A 1 -48.99 38.60 -28.18
N ILE A 2 -47.96 38.03 -27.57
CA ILE A 2 -46.51 37.90 -27.79
C ILE A 2 -46.17 36.50 -27.25
N MET A 3 -45.66 35.61 -28.10
CA MET A 3 -44.85 34.47 -27.64
C MET A 3 -43.40 34.85 -27.86
N LEU A 4 -42.72 35.31 -26.81
CA LEU A 4 -41.27 35.49 -26.77
C LEU A 4 -40.83 35.04 -25.38
N ILE A 5 -40.50 33.75 -25.26
CA ILE A 5 -39.10 33.28 -25.21
C ILE A 5 -38.36 33.94 -24.05
N ASN A 6 -38.24 33.21 -22.94
CA ASN A 6 -37.06 33.33 -22.08
C ASN A 6 -36.67 31.95 -21.57
N GLN A 7 -36.16 31.13 -22.49
CA GLN A 7 -35.62 29.80 -22.22
C GLN A 7 -34.09 29.81 -22.37
N LYS A 8 -33.41 30.87 -21.91
CA LYS A 8 -31.95 31.05 -22.09
C LYS A 8 -31.12 30.95 -20.81
N ASN A 9 -31.59 30.21 -19.82
CA ASN A 9 -30.80 29.89 -18.61
C ASN A 9 -30.73 28.39 -18.38
N GLN A 10 -30.42 27.62 -19.42
CA GLN A 10 -29.77 26.33 -19.19
C GLN A 10 -28.26 26.61 -19.08
N PRO A 11 -27.60 26.22 -17.98
CA PRO A 11 -26.15 26.30 -17.93
C PRO A 11 -25.61 25.34 -19.00
N ASP A 12 -25.08 25.91 -20.09
CA ASP A 12 -24.34 25.16 -21.11
C ASP A 12 -23.12 24.51 -20.46
N PHE A 13 -23.31 23.27 -19.99
CA PHE A 13 -22.26 22.41 -19.46
C PHE A 13 -21.45 21.73 -20.58
N THR A 14 -21.52 22.28 -21.80
CA THR A 14 -20.98 21.71 -23.05
C THR A 14 -19.79 22.51 -23.60
N GLY A 15 -19.08 23.23 -22.71
CA GLY A 15 -17.88 23.99 -23.02
C GLY A 15 -16.60 23.44 -22.38
N VAL A 16 -16.62 22.20 -21.89
CA VAL A 16 -15.39 21.52 -21.46
C VAL A 16 -15.01 20.56 -22.57
N ASN A 17 -14.07 20.98 -23.41
CA ASN A 17 -13.51 20.21 -24.51
C ASN A 17 -13.42 18.72 -24.14
N ASP A 18 -13.98 17.82 -24.94
CA ASP A 18 -13.91 16.37 -24.67
C ASP A 18 -12.47 15.90 -24.40
N MET A 19 -11.49 16.55 -25.03
CA MET A 19 -10.05 16.35 -24.80
C MET A 19 -9.56 16.66 -23.37
N GLU A 20 -10.23 17.54 -22.61
CA GLU A 20 -9.86 17.86 -21.23
C GLU A 20 -10.46 16.89 -20.22
N TRP A 21 -11.66 16.35 -20.50
CA TRP A 21 -12.26 15.30 -19.67
C TRP A 21 -11.39 14.05 -19.62
N TRP A 22 -10.83 13.60 -20.75
CA TRP A 22 -9.91 12.46 -20.78
C TRP A 22 -8.64 12.68 -19.95
N LYS A 23 -8.13 13.92 -19.87
CA LYS A 23 -6.98 14.26 -19.02
C LYS A 23 -7.32 14.15 -17.54
N ILE A 24 -8.47 14.69 -17.12
CA ILE A 24 -8.95 14.61 -15.74
C ILE A 24 -9.19 13.14 -15.35
N LEU A 25 -9.81 12.36 -16.24
CA LEU A 25 -10.08 10.93 -16.04
C LEU A 25 -8.76 10.14 -15.90
N GLY A 26 -7.76 10.46 -16.70
CA GLY A 26 -6.41 9.90 -16.58
C GLY A 26 -5.76 10.19 -15.23
N ILE A 27 -5.83 11.43 -14.75
CA ILE A 27 -5.30 11.82 -13.44
C ILE A 27 -6.01 11.07 -12.31
N VAL A 28 -7.35 10.98 -12.35
CA VAL A 28 -8.13 10.25 -11.34
C VAL A 28 -7.76 8.77 -11.30
N ILE A 29 -7.58 8.12 -12.45
CA ILE A 29 -7.13 6.72 -12.53
C ILE A 29 -5.75 6.55 -11.92
N VAL A 30 -4.79 7.43 -12.23
CA VAL A 30 -3.43 7.37 -11.67
C VAL A 30 -3.45 7.52 -10.15
N VAL A 31 -4.26 8.45 -9.61
CA VAL A 31 -4.42 8.62 -8.16
C VAL A 31 -5.03 7.39 -7.51
N LEU A 32 -6.05 6.78 -8.12
CA LEU A 32 -6.65 5.53 -7.64
C LEU A 32 -5.65 4.37 -7.64
N ILE A 33 -4.82 4.25 -8.68
CA ILE A 33 -3.78 3.23 -8.76
C ILE A 33 -2.73 3.44 -7.67
N LEU A 34 -2.27 4.68 -7.46
CA LEU A 34 -1.33 5.00 -6.39
C LEU A 34 -1.92 4.72 -5.00
N PHE A 35 -3.20 5.04 -4.80
CA PHE A 35 -3.90 4.74 -3.56
C PHE A 35 -4.04 3.23 -3.32
N LEU A 36 -4.41 2.47 -4.34
CA LEU A 36 -4.47 0.99 -4.28
C LEU A 36 -3.10 0.36 -4.03
N LEU A 37 -2.06 0.84 -4.73
CA LEU A 37 -0.68 0.37 -4.52
C LEU A 37 -0.22 0.71 -3.11
N GLY A 38 -0.49 1.92 -2.63
CA GLY A 38 -0.23 2.34 -1.26
C GLY A 38 -0.95 1.43 -0.27
N TYR A 39 -2.25 1.22 -0.44
CA TYR A 39 -3.06 0.34 0.39
C TYR A 39 -2.53 -1.10 0.44
N LEU A 40 -2.16 -1.66 -0.73
CA LEU A 40 -1.56 -3.00 -0.81
C LEU A 40 -0.16 -3.07 -0.18
N PHE A 41 0.62 -2.00 -0.26
CA PHE A 41 1.94 -1.93 0.37
C PHE A 41 1.83 -1.77 1.89
N PHE A 42 0.83 -1.01 2.34
CA PHE A 42 0.53 -0.68 3.73
C PHE A 42 -0.30 -1.75 4.45
N GLN A 43 -0.82 -2.76 3.75
CA GLN A 43 -1.16 -4.02 4.39
C GLN A 43 0.12 -4.62 4.97
N GLU A 44 0.37 -4.30 6.24
CA GLU A 44 1.31 -4.96 7.13
C GLU A 44 0.87 -6.40 7.30
N ASN A 45 1.16 -7.21 6.27
CA ASN A 45 0.80 -8.60 6.27
C ASN A 45 1.63 -9.30 7.37
N PRO A 46 1.00 -9.91 8.40
CA PRO A 46 1.72 -10.62 9.46
C PRO A 46 2.65 -11.70 8.88
N GLN A 47 2.29 -12.26 7.72
CA GLN A 47 3.13 -13.15 6.93
C GLN A 47 4.52 -12.58 6.57
N LYS A 48 4.65 -11.28 6.29
CA LYS A 48 5.95 -10.63 6.02
C LYS A 48 6.85 -10.72 7.25
N TYR A 49 6.29 -10.50 8.44
CA TYR A 49 7.00 -10.59 9.71
C TYR A 49 7.38 -12.04 10.05
N TYR A 50 6.49 -13.01 9.85
CA TYR A 50 6.83 -14.44 9.98
C TYR A 50 7.95 -14.86 9.02
N ARG A 51 7.93 -14.38 7.78
CA ARG A 51 8.97 -14.69 6.79
C ARG A 51 10.33 -14.11 7.18
N LYS A 52 10.35 -12.90 7.76
CA LYS A 52 11.57 -12.28 8.34
C LYS A 52 12.03 -13.04 9.58
N ALA A 53 11.13 -13.44 10.48
CA ALA A 53 11.46 -14.26 11.65
C ALA A 53 12.16 -15.56 11.25
N ARG A 54 11.60 -16.32 10.29
CA ARG A 54 12.17 -17.59 9.82
C ARG A 54 13.55 -17.42 9.21
N LYS A 55 13.77 -16.38 8.39
CA LYS A 55 15.09 -16.08 7.83
C LYS A 55 16.11 -15.75 8.92
N THR A 56 15.70 -14.99 9.94
CA THR A 56 16.58 -14.56 11.03
C THR A 56 16.92 -15.74 11.96
N HIS A 57 15.94 -16.60 12.24
CA HIS A 57 16.16 -17.84 13.02
C HIS A 57 17.20 -18.74 12.37
N ARG A 58 17.13 -18.94 11.04
CA ARG A 58 18.15 -19.70 10.29
C ARG A 58 19.55 -19.08 10.33
N LYS A 59 19.65 -17.75 10.44
CA LYS A 59 20.96 -17.11 10.65
C LYS A 59 21.51 -17.42 12.04
N GLY A 60 20.64 -17.45 13.06
CA GLY A 60 20.96 -17.91 14.40
C GLY A 60 21.47 -19.34 14.41
N GLU A 61 20.78 -20.26 13.73
CA GLU A 61 21.19 -21.67 13.60
C GLU A 61 22.60 -21.79 12.98
N ARG A 62 22.90 -21.02 11.93
CA ARG A 62 24.22 -21.02 11.30
C ARG A 62 25.32 -20.49 12.23
N ALA A 63 25.04 -19.40 12.95
CA ALA A 63 25.96 -18.83 13.92
C ALA A 63 26.22 -19.80 15.09
N TYR A 64 25.16 -20.48 15.55
CA TYR A 64 25.24 -21.50 16.59
C TYR A 64 26.09 -22.68 16.15
N ALA A 65 25.86 -23.20 14.93
CA ALA A 65 26.65 -24.27 14.35
C ALA A 65 28.13 -23.89 14.14
N SER A 66 28.42 -22.59 14.02
CA SER A 66 29.79 -22.05 13.92
C SER A 66 30.45 -21.80 15.28
N GLY A 67 29.78 -22.14 16.39
CA GLY A 67 30.25 -21.90 17.76
C GLY A 67 30.13 -20.44 18.22
N ASN A 68 29.53 -19.56 17.42
CA ASN A 68 29.32 -18.16 17.78
C ASN A 68 27.95 -17.98 18.46
N TYR A 69 27.90 -18.37 19.73
CA TYR A 69 26.67 -18.40 20.52
C TYR A 69 26.10 -17.01 20.80
N GLU A 70 26.94 -15.98 20.96
CA GLU A 70 26.50 -14.62 21.20
C GLU A 70 25.74 -14.06 20.00
N VAL A 71 26.31 -14.19 18.81
CA VAL A 71 25.64 -13.79 17.55
C VAL A 71 24.40 -14.64 17.31
N ALA A 72 24.44 -15.94 17.61
CA ALA A 72 23.28 -16.81 17.50
C ALA A 72 22.12 -16.34 18.38
N ASN A 73 22.41 -16.03 19.65
CA ASN A 73 21.41 -15.54 20.60
C ASN A 73 20.80 -14.22 20.12
N SER A 74 21.62 -13.29 19.63
CA SER A 74 21.11 -12.02 19.05
C SER A 74 20.12 -12.26 17.90
N HIS A 75 20.39 -13.25 17.05
CA HIS A 75 19.51 -13.61 15.94
C HIS A 75 18.23 -14.30 16.41
N TYR A 76 18.29 -15.11 17.46
CA TYR A 76 17.10 -15.72 18.05
C TYR A 76 16.18 -14.71 18.71
N VAL A 77 16.73 -13.77 19.50
CA VAL A 77 15.96 -12.67 20.11
C VAL A 77 15.28 -11.85 19.02
N LYS A 78 16.02 -11.45 17.98
CA LYS A 78 15.47 -10.68 16.87
C LYS A 78 14.41 -11.45 16.07
N ALA A 79 14.56 -12.77 15.95
CA ALA A 79 13.54 -13.61 15.32
C ALA A 79 12.26 -13.69 16.17
N ASP A 80 12.37 -13.71 17.49
CA ASP A 80 11.22 -13.69 18.40
C ASP A 80 10.48 -12.35 18.35
N ASP A 81 11.20 -11.23 18.31
CA ASP A 81 10.59 -9.89 18.10
C ASP A 81 9.77 -9.83 16.81
N TYR A 82 10.27 -10.41 15.72
CA TYR A 82 9.48 -10.49 14.48
C TYR A 82 8.25 -11.39 14.61
N ARG A 83 8.29 -12.45 15.43
CA ARG A 83 7.11 -13.29 15.69
C ARG A 83 6.08 -12.58 16.57
N LYS A 84 6.53 -11.77 17.54
CA LYS A 84 5.65 -10.96 18.39
C LYS A 84 4.93 -9.91 17.56
N ARG A 85 5.67 -9.13 16.75
CA ARG A 85 5.07 -8.16 15.82
C ARG A 85 4.12 -8.80 14.80
N ALA A 86 4.43 -10.02 14.35
CA ALA A 86 3.51 -10.75 13.47
C ALA A 86 2.19 -11.09 14.18
N ARG A 87 2.24 -11.51 15.45
CA ARG A 87 1.05 -11.81 16.27
C ARG A 87 0.25 -10.57 16.64
N GLU A 88 0.90 -9.42 16.81
CA GLU A 88 0.22 -8.13 17.04
C GLU A 88 -0.57 -7.65 15.82
N LEU A 89 -0.26 -8.18 14.64
CA LEU A 89 -0.89 -7.85 13.35
C LEU A 89 -1.88 -8.93 12.87
N GLU A 90 -2.04 -10.00 13.63
CA GLU A 90 -3.11 -11.01 13.46
C GLU A 90 -4.40 -10.54 14.14
#